data_AF-A0A9X2BTY8-F1
#
_entry.id   AF-A0A9X2BTY8-F1
#
_cell.length_a   1.000
_cell.length_b   1.000
_cell.length_c   1.000
_cell.angle_alpha   90.00
_cell.angle_beta   90.00
_cell.angle_gamma   90.00
#
_symmetry.space_group_name_H-M   'P 1'
#
loop_
_entity.id
_entity.type
_entity.pdbx_description
1 polymer ?
#
loop_
_entity_poly.entity_id
_entity_poly.type
_entity_poly.pdbx_seq_one_letter_code
_entity_poly.pdbx_strand_id
1 'polypeptide(L)'
;MAPALRDIVLRGRYFGHAAPEGAAALAGFLAGRSPADALRAWFGEESLRLFAGLRGTGGDGGPEAVWRDAVACIEEAVDRDIAAIDAMLAAQLDRVLHHQAMRRLEGRWRGLSWLVEQVPPAARIRVRLLDLRWGELCRDLARAVEFDQSNLFRKIYEDEFGIAGGEPFGLLCADYEVRHGPMEGYPTDDVAALGSLAAVAAAAFAPLLIGASPALLGLDSFAGSPVAADLADALQTAERQRWRSLQGREDTRFLGVLLPRVLARAPWPDDGTRPDRFRYREHAPDAEARVWSTPVHAFAAVAMRAFARFGWPADVRGAQLGEQAMGGVVDMLPDERFPSDPEGRPPRAPMELYLTDEQERQLSEAGLIPLVALDGLPEASFGTVPSLHRPLRMTGSAPEANQRLSAQFNAMLCVSRFAHCIKLMGRDMVGVFNNANEIEMRLQRWLDGFSNTLASDDPGLAARYPLREARVEVRERPGQPGVYGCVIHLQPHYQLDEVGAAFRLVADLAAPRAGAAA
;
A
#
# COMPACT_ATOMS: atom_id res chain seq x y z
N MET A 1 21.90 47.50 27.94
CA MET A 1 22.65 47.04 26.74
C MET A 1 21.70 46.18 25.93
N ALA A 2 21.66 46.34 24.61
CA ALA A 2 20.89 45.44 23.77
C ALA A 2 21.43 44.01 23.93
N PRO A 3 20.57 42.98 24.06
CA PRO A 3 21.03 41.60 24.12
C PRO A 3 21.82 41.26 22.86
N ALA A 4 22.90 40.47 23.01
CA ALA A 4 23.68 40.01 21.87
C ALA A 4 22.77 39.21 20.92
N LEU A 5 23.05 39.27 19.61
CA LEU A 5 22.20 38.59 18.61
C LEU A 5 22.10 37.08 18.90
N ARG A 6 23.19 36.47 19.38
CA ARG A 6 23.23 35.08 19.84
C ARG A 6 22.11 34.76 20.83
N ASP A 7 21.89 35.59 21.85
CA ASP A 7 20.84 35.34 22.86
C ASP A 7 19.43 35.48 22.29
N ILE A 8 19.25 36.39 21.33
CA ILE A 8 17.96 36.59 20.65
C ILE A 8 17.64 35.36 19.79
N VAL A 9 18.62 34.90 19.02
CA VAL A 9 18.47 33.77 18.10
C VAL A 9 18.28 32.47 18.86
N LEU A 10 19.14 32.16 19.83
CA LEU A 10 19.06 30.91 20.61
C LEU A 10 17.82 30.82 21.51
N ARG A 11 17.12 31.93 21.76
CA ARG A 11 15.81 31.94 22.45
C ARG A 11 14.63 31.83 21.50
N GLY A 12 14.85 31.72 20.19
CA GLY A 12 13.79 31.64 19.18
C GLY A 12 13.05 32.95 18.91
N ARG A 13 13.57 34.10 19.38
CA ARG A 13 12.90 35.41 19.31
C ARG A 13 13.36 36.24 18.12
N TYR A 14 13.35 35.67 16.92
CA TYR A 14 13.94 36.31 15.73
C TYR A 14 13.10 36.19 14.46
N PHE A 15 11.91 35.58 14.53
CA PHE A 15 11.06 35.36 13.36
C PHE A 15 9.61 35.83 13.58
N GLY A 16 9.00 36.43 12.55
CA GLY A 16 7.60 36.85 12.52
C GLY A 16 7.29 38.18 13.23
N HIS A 17 6.03 38.61 13.16
CA HIS A 17 5.55 39.90 13.72
C HIS A 17 5.67 40.00 15.25
N ALA A 18 5.88 38.89 15.95
CA ALA A 18 6.05 38.85 17.40
C ALA A 18 7.45 39.28 17.88
N ALA A 19 8.45 39.31 16.98
CA ALA A 19 9.83 39.68 17.32
C ALA A 19 10.49 40.56 16.24
N PRO A 20 9.95 41.76 15.95
CA PRO A 20 10.41 42.61 14.86
C PRO A 20 11.85 43.10 15.04
N GLU A 21 12.25 43.42 16.28
CA GLU A 21 13.62 43.85 16.59
C GLU A 21 14.64 42.72 16.36
N GLY A 22 14.30 41.49 16.77
CA GLY A 22 15.15 40.32 16.53
C GLY A 22 15.27 39.96 15.05
N ALA A 23 14.17 40.08 14.30
CA ALA A 23 14.16 39.86 12.85
C ALA A 23 15.03 40.89 12.11
N ALA A 24 14.94 42.16 12.49
CA ALA A 24 15.78 43.22 11.91
C ALA A 24 17.27 43.03 12.24
N ALA A 25 17.59 42.66 13.48
CA ALA A 25 18.96 42.39 13.90
C ALA A 25 19.57 41.19 13.16
N LEU A 26 18.82 40.10 12.99
CA LEU A 26 19.24 38.93 12.22
C LEU A 26 19.44 39.26 10.73
N ALA A 27 18.51 40.01 10.13
CA ALA A 27 18.64 40.44 8.73
C ALA A 27 19.88 41.31 8.52
N GLY A 28 20.18 42.22 9.44
CA GLY A 28 21.41 43.03 9.43
C GLY A 28 22.68 42.17 9.52
N PHE A 29 22.68 41.15 10.38
CA PHE A 29 23.78 40.19 10.50
C PHE A 29 24.00 39.40 9.20
N LEU A 30 22.94 38.87 8.59
CA LEU A 30 23.03 38.10 7.34
C LEU A 30 23.48 38.95 6.14
N ALA A 31 23.19 40.26 6.15
CA ALA A 31 23.64 41.20 5.13
C ALA A 31 25.09 41.68 5.34
N GLY A 32 25.67 41.45 6.52
CA GLY A 32 27.03 41.84 6.87
C GLY A 32 28.08 41.15 6.01
N ARG A 33 29.11 41.87 5.58
CA ARG A 33 30.15 41.36 4.67
C ARG A 33 31.48 41.00 5.34
N SER A 34 31.68 41.40 6.59
CA SER A 34 32.94 41.23 7.33
C SER A 34 32.78 40.17 8.43
N PRO A 35 33.62 39.10 8.46
CA PRO A 35 33.60 38.11 9.54
C PRO A 35 33.80 38.70 10.94
N ALA A 36 34.61 39.76 11.06
CA ALA A 36 34.86 40.41 12.35
C ALA A 36 33.61 41.12 12.89
N ASP A 37 32.85 41.77 12.01
CA ASP A 37 31.61 42.45 12.41
C ASP A 37 30.50 41.44 12.70
N ALA A 38 30.47 40.31 11.97
CA ALA A 38 29.58 39.20 12.25
C ALA A 38 29.84 38.61 13.64
N LEU A 39 31.10 38.34 14.01
CA LEU A 39 31.45 37.82 15.33
C LEU A 39 31.09 38.81 16.46
N ARG A 40 31.32 40.11 16.26
CA ARG A 40 30.92 41.15 17.23
C ARG A 40 29.41 41.26 17.38
N ALA A 41 28.66 41.22 16.27
CA ALA A 41 27.21 41.25 16.29
C ALA A 41 26.62 40.00 16.97
N TRP A 42 27.22 38.83 16.70
CA TRP A 42 26.79 37.55 17.25
C TRP A 42 27.04 37.45 18.76
N PHE A 43 28.31 37.51 19.19
CA PHE A 43 28.70 37.29 20.59
C PHE A 43 28.62 38.54 21.46
N GLY A 44 28.70 39.74 20.88
CA GLY A 44 28.93 40.99 21.61
C GLY A 44 30.40 41.18 22.02
N GLU A 45 30.79 42.43 22.29
CA GLU A 45 32.19 42.75 22.62
C GLU A 45 32.67 42.14 23.94
N GLU A 46 31.80 42.04 24.95
CA GLU A 46 32.18 41.53 26.27
C GLU A 46 32.53 40.05 26.24
N SER A 47 31.73 39.24 25.55
CA SER A 47 32.01 37.80 25.38
C SER A 47 33.27 37.54 24.57
N LEU A 48 33.54 38.34 23.52
CA LEU A 48 34.80 38.24 22.76
C LEU A 48 36.02 38.59 23.61
N ARG A 49 35.93 39.59 24.51
CA ARG A 49 37.00 39.91 25.47
C ARG A 49 37.21 38.79 26.49
N LEU A 50 36.13 38.11 26.90
CA LEU A 50 36.22 36.93 27.78
C LEU A 50 36.92 35.76 27.08
N PHE A 51 36.59 35.46 25.82
CA PHE A 51 37.29 34.43 25.05
C PHE A 51 38.79 34.71 24.91
N ALA A 52 39.17 35.98 24.74
CA ALA A 52 40.58 36.40 24.74
C ALA A 52 41.28 36.28 26.10
N GLY A 53 40.53 36.23 27.22
CA GLY A 53 41.05 36.17 28.58
C GLY A 53 41.04 34.78 29.24
N LEU A 54 40.30 33.80 28.67
CA LEU A 54 39.93 32.54 29.33
C LEU A 54 41.05 31.48 29.49
N ARG A 55 42.29 31.73 29.05
CA ARG A 55 43.45 30.82 29.30
C ARG A 55 44.76 31.54 29.63
N GLY A 56 44.70 32.79 30.07
CA GLY A 56 45.89 33.62 30.35
C GLY A 56 46.60 33.38 31.69
N THR A 57 46.35 32.30 32.42
CA THR A 57 46.85 32.17 33.81
C THR A 57 47.68 30.93 34.13
N GLY A 58 48.28 30.21 33.17
CA GLY A 58 49.10 29.06 33.58
C GLY A 58 49.90 28.23 32.57
N GLY A 59 50.34 28.77 31.42
CA GLY A 59 51.21 28.02 30.51
C GLY A 59 52.34 28.86 29.93
N ASP A 60 53.57 28.34 29.92
CA ASP A 60 54.81 28.94 29.41
C ASP A 60 54.83 29.16 27.87
N GLY A 61 53.70 29.59 27.29
CA GLY A 61 53.56 29.91 25.87
C GLY A 61 53.53 31.42 25.64
N GLY A 62 54.31 31.90 24.66
CA GLY A 62 54.31 33.31 24.27
C GLY A 62 52.95 33.82 23.74
N PRO A 63 52.85 35.10 23.33
CA PRO A 63 51.61 35.76 22.89
C PRO A 63 50.82 35.02 21.79
N GLU A 64 51.54 34.25 20.98
CA GLU A 64 50.98 33.45 19.89
C GLU A 64 50.14 32.26 20.39
N ALA A 65 50.52 31.65 21.53
CA ALA A 65 49.77 30.54 22.12
C ALA A 65 48.43 31.01 22.66
N VAL A 66 48.41 32.17 23.33
CA VAL A 66 47.19 32.81 23.85
C VAL A 66 46.21 33.14 22.71
N TRP A 67 46.72 33.63 21.58
CA TRP A 67 45.89 33.90 20.40
C TRP A 67 45.27 32.63 19.81
N ARG A 68 46.05 31.55 19.66
CA ARG A 68 45.53 30.26 19.17
C ARG A 68 44.44 29.70 20.07
N ASP A 69 44.63 29.77 21.39
CA ASP A 69 43.63 29.32 22.36
C ASP A 69 42.33 30.12 22.30
N ALA A 70 42.43 31.44 22.13
CA ALA A 70 41.26 32.30 21.97
C ALA A 70 40.49 31.99 20.68
N VAL A 71 41.19 31.75 19.57
CA VAL A 71 40.57 31.33 18.30
C VAL A 71 39.86 29.99 18.46
N ALA A 72 40.51 28.98 19.04
CA ALA A 72 39.91 27.68 19.27
C ALA A 72 38.65 27.77 20.15
N CYS A 73 38.66 28.62 21.18
CA CYS A 73 37.49 28.82 22.04
C CYS A 73 36.31 29.47 21.29
N ILE A 74 36.59 30.39 20.37
CA ILE A 74 35.56 30.99 19.51
C ILE A 74 35.02 29.96 18.52
N GLU A 75 35.89 29.16 17.90
CA GLU A 75 35.48 28.06 16.99
C GLU A 75 34.55 27.08 17.72
N GLU A 76 34.93 26.60 18.91
CA GLU A 76 34.08 25.73 19.74
C GLU A 76 32.74 26.40 20.12
N ALA A 77 32.73 27.70 20.38
CA ALA A 77 31.51 28.43 20.71
C ALA A 77 30.58 28.58 19.50
N VAL A 78 31.14 28.85 18.31
CA VAL A 78 30.39 28.90 17.05
C VAL A 78 29.82 27.52 16.72
N ASP A 79 30.61 26.46 16.80
CA ASP A 79 30.14 25.10 16.54
C ASP A 79 29.01 24.69 17.49
N ARG A 80 29.11 25.06 18.78
CA ARG A 80 28.04 24.85 19.77
C ARG A 80 26.76 25.61 19.39
N ASP A 81 26.89 26.85 18.94
CA ASP A 81 25.75 27.67 18.57
C ASP A 81 25.08 27.16 17.28
N ILE A 82 25.87 26.73 16.29
CA ILE A 82 25.36 26.06 15.08
C ILE A 82 24.58 24.81 15.47
N ALA A 83 25.14 23.95 16.33
CA ALA A 83 24.44 22.76 16.80
C ALA A 83 23.12 23.08 17.53
N ALA A 84 23.08 24.17 18.30
CA ALA A 84 21.85 24.61 18.95
C ALA A 84 20.80 25.13 17.95
N ILE A 85 21.23 25.86 16.92
CA ILE A 85 20.34 26.32 15.84
C ILE A 85 19.81 25.12 15.04
N ASP A 86 20.67 24.18 14.69
CA ASP A 86 20.29 22.96 13.97
C ASP A 86 19.26 22.16 14.78
N ALA A 87 19.44 22.03 16.09
CA ALA A 87 18.46 21.39 16.98
C ALA A 87 17.11 22.13 16.99
N MET A 88 17.10 23.47 16.99
CA MET A 88 15.87 24.26 16.91
C MET A 88 15.15 24.10 15.57
N LEU A 89 15.91 24.10 14.46
CA LEU A 89 15.37 23.88 13.11
C LEU A 89 14.84 22.46 12.96
N ALA A 90 15.56 21.46 13.47
CA ALA A 90 15.15 20.05 13.47
C ALA A 90 13.82 19.88 14.21
N ALA A 91 13.68 20.44 15.42
CA ALA A 91 12.43 20.37 16.18
C ALA A 91 11.26 21.04 15.46
N GLN A 92 11.50 22.15 14.74
CA GLN A 92 10.46 22.80 13.95
C GLN A 92 10.12 22.02 12.68
N LEU A 93 11.11 21.41 12.04
CA LEU A 93 10.93 20.56 10.86
C LEU A 93 10.14 19.30 11.20
N ASP A 94 10.46 18.64 12.33
CA ASP A 94 9.71 17.50 12.86
C ASP A 94 8.22 17.86 13.02
N ARG A 95 7.90 19.04 13.59
CA ARG A 95 6.50 19.48 13.71
C ARG A 95 5.79 19.62 12.35
N VAL A 96 6.50 20.06 11.32
CA VAL A 96 5.93 20.20 9.97
C VAL A 96 5.75 18.82 9.32
N LEU A 97 6.79 17.98 9.36
CA LEU A 97 6.78 16.65 8.76
C LEU A 97 5.79 15.71 9.46
N HIS A 98 5.67 15.78 10.79
CA HIS A 98 4.76 14.95 11.59
C HIS A 98 3.33 15.50 11.64
N HIS A 99 3.06 16.67 11.03
CA HIS A 99 1.69 17.16 10.95
C HIS A 99 0.84 16.20 10.12
N GLN A 100 -0.34 15.81 10.63
CA GLN A 100 -1.19 14.78 10.04
C GLN A 100 -1.51 15.04 8.55
N ALA A 101 -1.78 16.29 8.17
CA ALA A 101 -2.04 16.66 6.78
C ALA A 101 -0.81 16.46 5.87
N MET A 102 0.39 16.76 6.38
CA MET A 102 1.64 16.59 5.63
C MET A 102 1.96 15.10 5.45
N ARG A 103 1.91 14.30 6.54
CA ARG A 103 2.14 12.85 6.46
C ARG A 103 1.18 12.16 5.50
N ARG A 104 -0.11 12.54 5.51
CA ARG A 104 -1.10 12.01 4.56
C ARG A 104 -0.78 12.38 3.13
N LEU A 105 -0.43 13.64 2.87
CA LEU A 105 -0.05 14.07 1.52
C LEU A 105 1.20 13.33 1.04
N GLU A 106 2.24 13.29 1.88
CA GLU A 106 3.51 12.65 1.58
C GLU A 106 3.34 11.14 1.36
N GLY A 107 2.63 10.44 2.24
CA GLY A 107 2.40 9.01 2.13
C GLY A 107 1.70 8.59 0.84
N ARG A 108 0.67 9.34 0.42
CA ARG A 108 -0.05 9.10 -0.83
C ARG A 108 0.83 9.30 -2.06
N TRP A 109 1.52 10.44 -2.14
CA TRP A 109 2.36 10.76 -3.30
C TRP A 109 3.60 9.88 -3.38
N ARG A 110 4.19 9.49 -2.24
CA ARG A 110 5.30 8.54 -2.21
C ARG A 110 4.87 7.13 -2.58
N GLY A 111 3.73 6.66 -2.07
CA GLY A 111 3.15 5.37 -2.49
C GLY A 111 2.88 5.32 -3.99
N LEU A 112 2.33 6.40 -4.56
CA LEU A 112 2.14 6.52 -6.00
C LEU A 112 3.46 6.59 -6.78
N SER A 113 4.44 7.38 -6.31
CA SER A 113 5.78 7.46 -6.94
C SER A 113 6.43 6.10 -6.99
N TRP A 114 6.42 5.40 -5.84
CA TRP A 114 6.94 4.05 -5.72
C TRP A 114 6.26 3.10 -6.73
N LEU A 115 4.93 3.13 -6.84
CA LEU A 115 4.19 2.30 -7.81
C LEU A 115 4.60 2.61 -9.27
N VAL A 116 4.75 3.89 -9.61
CA VAL A 116 5.14 4.31 -10.97
C VAL A 116 6.58 3.87 -11.28
N GLU A 117 7.47 3.91 -10.31
CA GLU A 117 8.84 3.41 -10.43
C GLU A 117 8.90 1.89 -10.65
N GLN A 118 7.88 1.14 -10.19
CA GLN A 118 7.78 -0.30 -10.44
C GLN A 118 7.28 -0.67 -11.85
N VAL A 119 6.86 0.29 -12.69
CA VAL A 119 6.37 -0.02 -14.05
C VAL A 119 7.53 -0.57 -14.91
N PRO A 120 7.46 -1.83 -15.40
CA PRO A 120 8.54 -2.37 -16.20
C PRO A 120 8.67 -1.63 -17.54
N PRO A 121 9.90 -1.34 -18.01
CA PRO A 121 10.11 -0.71 -19.31
C PRO A 121 9.50 -1.53 -20.44
N ALA A 122 8.88 -0.87 -21.43
CA ALA A 122 8.21 -1.49 -22.59
C ALA A 122 6.99 -2.39 -22.28
N ALA A 123 6.54 -2.48 -21.02
CA ALA A 123 5.29 -3.16 -20.70
C ALA A 123 4.08 -2.35 -21.22
N ARG A 124 3.03 -3.05 -21.67
CA ARG A 124 1.75 -2.43 -22.08
C ARG A 124 0.91 -2.04 -20.86
N ILE A 125 1.48 -1.25 -19.96
CA ILE A 125 0.88 -0.83 -18.69
C ILE A 125 0.76 0.69 -18.69
N ARG A 126 -0.41 1.18 -18.30
CA ARG A 126 -0.69 2.61 -18.14
C ARG A 126 -1.26 2.84 -16.76
N VAL A 127 -0.67 3.78 -16.03
CA VAL A 127 -1.18 4.25 -14.75
C VAL A 127 -1.88 5.58 -15.01
N ARG A 128 -3.19 5.66 -14.71
CA ARG A 128 -4.00 6.87 -14.83
C ARG A 128 -4.41 7.34 -13.45
N LEU A 129 -4.15 8.60 -13.14
CA LEU A 129 -4.49 9.21 -11.86
C LEU A 129 -5.80 10.00 -11.97
N LEU A 130 -6.71 9.78 -11.03
CA LEU A 130 -7.88 10.62 -10.79
C LEU A 130 -7.78 11.17 -9.37
N ASP A 131 -7.47 12.45 -9.24
CA ASP A 131 -7.50 13.12 -7.93
C ASP A 131 -8.95 13.42 -7.52
N LEU A 132 -9.36 12.86 -6.39
CA LEU A 132 -10.70 12.96 -5.85
C LEU A 132 -10.64 12.87 -4.33
N ARG A 133 -11.46 13.65 -3.61
CA ARG A 133 -11.59 13.47 -2.16
C ARG A 133 -12.59 12.36 -1.86
N TRP A 134 -12.33 11.56 -0.84
CA TRP A 134 -13.27 10.49 -0.41
C TRP A 134 -14.70 11.02 -0.19
N GLY A 135 -14.84 12.15 0.51
CA GLY A 135 -16.16 12.77 0.73
C GLY A 135 -16.82 13.35 -0.52
N GLU A 136 -16.08 13.63 -1.60
CA GLU A 136 -16.66 13.97 -2.92
C GLU A 136 -17.17 12.72 -3.61
N LEU A 137 -16.39 11.65 -3.59
CA LEU A 137 -16.77 10.35 -4.13
C LEU A 137 -18.03 9.79 -3.45
N CYS A 138 -18.08 9.77 -2.12
CA CYS A 138 -19.27 9.32 -1.38
C CYS A 138 -20.52 10.15 -1.74
N ARG A 139 -20.37 11.47 -1.92
CA ARG A 139 -21.48 12.35 -2.30
C ARG A 139 -21.95 12.12 -3.72
N ASP A 140 -21.04 11.85 -4.66
CA ASP A 140 -21.39 11.51 -6.04
C ASP A 140 -22.23 10.22 -6.07
N LEU A 141 -21.73 9.18 -5.40
CA LEU A 141 -22.40 7.87 -5.33
C LEU A 141 -23.74 7.91 -4.58
N ALA A 142 -23.87 8.73 -3.54
CA ALA A 142 -25.10 8.86 -2.78
C ALA A 142 -26.17 9.72 -3.47
N ARG A 143 -25.77 10.62 -4.40
CA ARG A 143 -26.71 11.45 -5.18
C ARG A 143 -27.27 10.73 -6.38
N ALA A 144 -26.54 9.77 -6.92
CA ALA A 144 -27.00 8.95 -8.02
C ALA A 144 -28.17 8.06 -7.55
N VAL A 145 -29.26 8.02 -8.31
CA VAL A 145 -30.41 7.15 -8.00
C VAL A 145 -30.00 5.69 -8.13
N GLU A 146 -29.24 5.40 -9.18
CA GLU A 146 -28.59 4.11 -9.45
C GLU A 146 -27.10 4.34 -9.69
N PHE A 147 -26.28 3.33 -9.45
CA PHE A 147 -24.81 3.46 -9.53
C PHE A 147 -24.32 3.87 -10.93
N ASP A 148 -25.06 3.50 -11.98
CA ASP A 148 -24.76 3.77 -13.38
C ASP A 148 -24.99 5.24 -13.79
N GLN A 149 -25.64 6.04 -12.94
CA GLN A 149 -25.85 7.48 -13.15
C GLN A 149 -24.79 8.34 -12.44
N SER A 150 -23.82 7.71 -11.76
CA SER A 150 -22.74 8.41 -11.07
C SER A 150 -21.70 8.98 -12.05
N ASN A 151 -21.04 10.08 -11.67
CA ASN A 151 -19.94 10.61 -12.48
C ASN A 151 -18.76 9.64 -12.54
N LEU A 152 -18.56 8.86 -11.48
CA LEU A 152 -17.55 7.80 -11.47
C LEU A 152 -17.86 6.73 -12.53
N PHE A 153 -19.11 6.26 -12.62
CA PHE A 153 -19.49 5.25 -13.61
C PHE A 153 -19.24 5.75 -15.03
N ARG A 154 -19.61 6.99 -15.35
CA ARG A 154 -19.30 7.58 -16.64
C ARG A 154 -17.79 7.52 -16.96
N LYS A 155 -16.94 7.90 -16.02
CA LYS A 155 -15.48 7.92 -16.22
C LYS A 155 -14.85 6.53 -16.39
N ILE A 156 -15.38 5.53 -15.69
CA ILE A 156 -14.81 4.17 -15.68
C ILE A 156 -15.42 3.30 -16.78
N TYR A 157 -16.75 3.34 -16.92
CA TYR A 157 -17.50 2.56 -17.87
C TYR A 157 -17.71 3.33 -19.16
N GLU A 158 -18.50 4.40 -19.19
CA GLU A 158 -18.96 5.02 -20.44
C GLU A 158 -17.82 5.54 -21.31
N ASP A 159 -16.91 6.31 -20.73
CA ASP A 159 -15.80 6.99 -21.41
C ASP A 159 -14.70 6.02 -21.88
N GLU A 160 -14.71 4.76 -21.43
CA GLU A 160 -13.67 3.78 -21.74
C GLU A 160 -14.25 2.43 -22.18
N PHE A 161 -14.71 1.60 -21.24
CA PHE A 161 -15.25 0.27 -21.55
C PHE A 161 -16.49 0.33 -22.46
N GLY A 162 -17.28 1.39 -22.39
CA GLY A 162 -18.54 1.62 -23.09
C GLY A 162 -18.39 2.10 -24.54
N ILE A 163 -17.31 2.82 -24.87
CA ILE A 163 -17.06 3.34 -26.22
C ILE A 163 -16.26 2.39 -27.10
N ALA A 164 -16.46 2.49 -28.42
CA ALA A 164 -15.60 1.81 -29.39
C ALA A 164 -14.22 2.48 -29.44
N GLY A 165 -13.15 1.71 -29.29
CA GLY A 165 -11.77 2.22 -29.25
C GLY A 165 -11.29 2.73 -27.90
N GLY A 166 -12.12 2.67 -26.84
CA GLY A 166 -11.69 2.97 -25.47
C GLY A 166 -10.81 1.88 -24.85
N GLU A 167 -10.13 2.21 -23.75
CA GLU A 167 -9.20 1.31 -23.07
C GLU A 167 -9.71 0.94 -21.69
N PRO A 168 -10.26 -0.28 -21.49
CA PRO A 168 -10.84 -0.64 -20.21
C PRO A 168 -9.80 -0.72 -19.09
N PHE A 169 -10.20 -0.24 -17.91
CA PHE A 169 -9.37 -0.31 -16.72
C PHE A 169 -9.28 -1.75 -16.21
N GLY A 170 -8.07 -2.31 -16.15
CA GLY A 170 -7.84 -3.67 -15.66
C GLY A 170 -7.91 -3.81 -14.13
N LEU A 171 -7.57 -2.75 -13.40
CA LEU A 171 -7.56 -2.71 -11.94
C LEU A 171 -7.78 -1.27 -11.48
N LEU A 172 -8.65 -1.08 -10.49
CA LEU A 172 -8.90 0.21 -9.84
C LEU A 172 -8.24 0.21 -8.46
N CYS A 173 -7.39 1.20 -8.20
CA CYS A 173 -6.72 1.36 -6.91
C CYS A 173 -7.26 2.61 -6.22
N ALA A 174 -8.02 2.42 -5.14
CA ALA A 174 -8.60 3.49 -4.36
C ALA A 174 -7.74 3.76 -3.13
N ASP A 175 -6.95 4.84 -3.17
CA ASP A 175 -6.01 5.24 -2.11
C ASP A 175 -6.74 5.92 -0.92
N TYR A 176 -7.62 5.16 -0.29
CA TYR A 176 -8.39 5.55 0.88
C TYR A 176 -8.38 4.44 1.93
N GLU A 177 -8.76 4.81 3.15
CA GLU A 177 -8.97 3.89 4.25
C GLU A 177 -10.45 3.88 4.65
N VAL A 178 -11.11 2.75 4.47
CA VAL A 178 -12.55 2.60 4.77
C VAL A 178 -12.80 2.14 6.19
N ARG A 179 -13.92 2.62 6.73
CA ARG A 179 -14.42 2.33 8.08
C ARG A 179 -15.75 1.59 8.02
N HIS A 180 -16.19 1.10 9.17
CA HIS A 180 -17.49 0.42 9.31
C HIS A 180 -18.68 1.40 9.41
N GLY A 181 -18.43 2.68 9.68
CA GLY A 181 -19.47 3.71 9.76
C GLY A 181 -18.92 5.12 10.00
N PRO A 182 -19.80 6.13 10.02
CA PRO A 182 -19.43 7.52 10.30
C PRO A 182 -18.87 7.68 11.71
N MET A 183 -17.81 8.47 11.84
CA MET A 183 -17.10 8.74 13.10
C MET A 183 -16.74 10.23 13.21
N GLU A 184 -16.29 10.67 14.38
CA GLU A 184 -15.77 12.02 14.57
C GLU A 184 -14.60 12.28 13.58
N GLY A 185 -14.68 13.38 12.83
CA GLY A 185 -13.73 13.70 11.77
C GLY A 185 -13.91 12.92 10.45
N TYR A 186 -14.78 11.91 10.41
CA TYR A 186 -15.08 11.09 9.22
C TYR A 186 -16.60 10.89 9.05
N PRO A 187 -17.34 11.90 8.56
CA PRO A 187 -18.80 11.87 8.50
C PRO A 187 -19.37 11.03 7.34
N THR A 188 -18.52 10.34 6.56
CA THR A 188 -18.93 9.61 5.36
C THR A 188 -19.50 8.24 5.68
N ASP A 189 -20.49 7.81 4.89
CA ASP A 189 -21.00 6.43 4.93
C ASP A 189 -20.18 5.55 3.98
N ASP A 190 -19.06 5.04 4.51
CA ASP A 190 -18.11 4.26 3.73
C ASP A 190 -18.71 2.94 3.23
N VAL A 191 -19.58 2.28 4.02
CA VAL A 191 -20.20 1.00 3.65
C VAL A 191 -21.16 1.17 2.48
N ALA A 192 -21.95 2.24 2.46
CA ALA A 192 -22.80 2.56 1.32
C ALA A 192 -21.96 2.86 0.05
N ALA A 193 -20.91 3.67 0.20
CA ALA A 193 -20.02 4.00 -0.91
C ALA A 193 -19.33 2.75 -1.49
N LEU A 194 -18.84 1.84 -0.65
CA LEU A 194 -18.28 0.55 -1.07
C LEU A 194 -19.29 -0.30 -1.85
N GLY A 195 -20.55 -0.30 -1.43
CA GLY A 195 -21.62 -0.99 -2.14
C GLY A 195 -21.85 -0.47 -3.57
N SER A 196 -21.77 0.85 -3.77
CA SER A 196 -21.88 1.45 -5.10
C SER A 196 -20.59 1.28 -5.92
N LEU A 197 -19.42 1.38 -5.28
CA LEU A 197 -18.12 1.11 -5.92
C LEU A 197 -18.02 -0.33 -6.43
N ALA A 198 -18.48 -1.31 -5.65
CA ALA A 198 -18.54 -2.71 -6.05
C ALA A 198 -19.42 -2.89 -7.30
N ALA A 199 -20.57 -2.22 -7.37
CA ALA A 199 -21.45 -2.28 -8.54
C ALA A 199 -20.80 -1.65 -9.80
N VAL A 200 -20.12 -0.49 -9.65
CA VAL A 200 -19.36 0.14 -10.75
C VAL A 200 -18.22 -0.77 -11.22
N ALA A 201 -17.45 -1.35 -10.29
CA ALA A 201 -16.36 -2.28 -10.56
C ALA A 201 -16.86 -3.54 -11.29
N ALA A 202 -17.97 -4.12 -10.84
CA ALA A 202 -18.59 -5.30 -11.45
C ALA A 202 -19.08 -4.99 -12.88
N ALA A 203 -19.76 -3.86 -13.08
CA ALA A 203 -20.27 -3.47 -14.39
C ALA A 203 -19.14 -3.25 -15.42
N ALA A 204 -18.03 -2.64 -15.00
CA ALA A 204 -16.87 -2.38 -15.86
C ALA A 204 -15.90 -3.57 -15.98
N PHE A 205 -16.15 -4.67 -15.26
CA PHE A 205 -15.17 -5.74 -15.06
C PHE A 205 -13.80 -5.18 -14.64
N ALA A 206 -13.80 -4.28 -13.67
CA ALA A 206 -12.60 -3.58 -13.21
C ALA A 206 -12.47 -3.76 -11.69
N PRO A 207 -11.83 -4.85 -11.22
CA PRO A 207 -11.69 -5.12 -9.79
C PRO A 207 -11.06 -3.93 -9.06
N LEU A 208 -11.58 -3.63 -7.88
CA LEU A 208 -11.23 -2.46 -7.08
C LEU A 208 -10.57 -2.86 -5.77
N LEU A 209 -9.47 -2.20 -5.45
CA LEU A 209 -8.70 -2.37 -4.23
C LEU A 209 -8.82 -1.12 -3.36
N ILE A 210 -8.99 -1.29 -2.04
CA ILE A 210 -9.07 -0.18 -1.09
C ILE A 210 -8.48 -0.57 0.27
N GLY A 211 -7.85 0.36 0.98
CA GLY A 211 -7.26 0.07 2.30
C GLY A 211 -8.30 -0.02 3.41
N ALA A 212 -8.09 -0.89 4.39
CA ALA A 212 -8.86 -0.89 5.64
C ALA A 212 -8.27 0.11 6.64
N SER A 213 -9.14 0.87 7.31
CA SER A 213 -8.75 1.65 8.48
C SER A 213 -8.66 0.74 9.72
N PRO A 214 -7.77 1.01 10.69
CA PRO A 214 -7.73 0.29 11.98
C PRO A 214 -9.10 0.22 12.68
N ALA A 215 -9.89 1.28 12.56
CA ALA A 215 -11.23 1.38 13.15
C ALA A 215 -12.23 0.33 12.60
N LEU A 216 -11.99 -0.22 11.40
CA LEU A 216 -12.78 -1.34 10.87
C LEU A 216 -12.68 -2.55 11.79
N LEU A 217 -11.47 -2.83 12.30
CA LEU A 217 -11.14 -3.91 13.23
C LEU A 217 -11.30 -3.52 14.70
N GLY A 218 -11.87 -2.34 14.98
CA GLY A 218 -12.02 -1.85 16.36
C GLY A 218 -10.71 -1.43 17.02
N LEU A 219 -9.69 -1.11 16.23
CA LEU A 219 -8.40 -0.61 16.69
C LEU A 219 -8.29 0.90 16.47
N ASP A 220 -7.56 1.60 17.35
CA ASP A 220 -7.18 3.01 17.13
C ASP A 220 -6.01 3.13 16.13
N SER A 221 -5.09 2.18 16.18
CA SER A 221 -3.90 2.07 15.32
C SER A 221 -3.52 0.62 15.10
N PHE A 222 -2.93 0.29 13.95
CA PHE A 222 -2.46 -1.08 13.69
C PHE A 222 -1.25 -1.45 14.56
N ALA A 223 -0.40 -0.47 14.90
CA ALA A 223 0.82 -0.70 15.67
C ALA A 223 0.58 -1.16 17.13
N GLY A 224 -0.61 -0.89 17.68
CA GLY A 224 -0.99 -1.28 19.05
C GLY A 224 -1.74 -2.62 19.14
N SER A 225 -1.85 -3.36 18.04
CA SER A 225 -2.66 -4.57 17.97
C SER A 225 -2.12 -5.69 18.87
N PRO A 226 -2.95 -6.36 19.69
CA PRO A 226 -2.51 -7.48 20.51
C PRO A 226 -2.13 -8.69 19.64
N VAL A 227 -0.96 -9.27 19.91
CA VAL A 227 -0.44 -10.43 19.15
C VAL A 227 -1.36 -11.65 19.24
N ALA A 228 -2.04 -11.85 20.38
CA ALA A 228 -2.90 -13.01 20.63
C ALA A 228 -4.39 -12.78 20.31
N ALA A 229 -4.79 -11.60 19.82
CA ALA A 229 -6.18 -11.31 19.53
C ALA A 229 -6.56 -11.75 18.11
N ASP A 230 -7.75 -12.33 17.99
CA ASP A 230 -8.43 -12.48 16.70
C ASP A 230 -8.90 -11.09 16.25
N LEU A 231 -8.32 -10.60 15.17
CA LEU A 231 -8.62 -9.27 14.64
C LEU A 231 -9.93 -9.25 13.86
N ALA A 232 -10.37 -10.39 13.34
CA ALA A 232 -11.60 -10.53 12.58
C ALA A 232 -12.84 -10.57 13.50
N ASP A 233 -12.69 -10.89 14.79
CA ASP A 233 -13.80 -10.91 15.76
C ASP A 233 -14.55 -9.58 15.83
N ALA A 234 -13.85 -8.46 15.68
CA ALA A 234 -14.48 -7.13 15.65
C ALA A 234 -15.55 -7.00 14.56
N LEU A 235 -15.39 -7.70 13.43
CA LEU A 235 -16.34 -7.70 12.31
C LEU A 235 -17.65 -8.43 12.64
N GLN A 236 -17.68 -9.27 13.69
CA GLN A 236 -18.87 -9.99 14.13
C GLN A 236 -19.79 -9.16 15.04
N THR A 237 -19.30 -8.01 15.53
CA THR A 237 -20.08 -7.12 16.40
C THR A 237 -21.31 -6.54 15.68
N ALA A 238 -22.28 -6.04 16.46
CA ALA A 238 -23.50 -5.43 15.93
C ALA A 238 -23.21 -4.16 15.12
N GLU A 239 -22.18 -3.39 15.50
CA GLU A 239 -21.74 -2.17 14.80
C GLU A 239 -21.32 -2.45 13.34
N ARG A 240 -20.80 -3.66 13.06
CA ARG A 240 -20.38 -4.09 11.72
C ARG A 240 -21.47 -4.91 10.99
N GLN A 241 -22.73 -4.86 11.42
CA GLN A 241 -23.82 -5.56 10.74
C GLN A 241 -23.96 -5.13 9.27
N ARG A 242 -23.84 -3.82 8.99
CA ARG A 242 -23.90 -3.29 7.61
C ARG A 242 -22.74 -3.79 6.76
N TRP A 243 -21.53 -3.87 7.34
CA TRP A 243 -20.36 -4.46 6.68
C TRP A 243 -20.62 -5.93 6.30
N ARG A 244 -21.06 -6.75 7.25
CA ARG A 244 -21.38 -8.16 6.97
C ARG A 244 -22.50 -8.32 5.93
N SER A 245 -23.48 -7.42 5.93
CA SER A 245 -24.54 -7.41 4.92
C SER A 245 -23.99 -7.10 3.52
N LEU A 246 -23.02 -6.18 3.42
CA LEU A 246 -22.31 -5.88 2.17
C LEU A 246 -21.57 -7.11 1.63
N GLN A 247 -20.90 -7.89 2.49
CA GLN A 247 -20.17 -9.11 2.09
C GLN A 247 -21.07 -10.15 1.40
N GLY A 248 -22.37 -10.17 1.69
CA GLY A 248 -23.31 -11.08 1.06
C GLY A 248 -23.72 -10.72 -0.38
N ARG A 249 -23.41 -9.50 -0.85
CA ARG A 249 -23.75 -9.06 -2.23
C ARG A 249 -22.79 -9.66 -3.26
N GLU A 250 -23.30 -10.04 -4.42
CA GLU A 250 -22.48 -10.67 -5.48
C GLU A 250 -21.44 -9.71 -6.07
N ASP A 251 -21.76 -8.42 -6.20
CA ASP A 251 -20.85 -7.43 -6.79
C ASP A 251 -19.55 -7.27 -5.97
N THR A 252 -19.57 -7.62 -4.67
CA THR A 252 -18.39 -7.50 -3.80
C THR A 252 -17.27 -8.48 -4.13
N ARG A 253 -17.49 -9.40 -5.08
CA ARG A 253 -16.44 -10.25 -5.67
C ARG A 253 -15.36 -9.40 -6.36
N PHE A 254 -15.75 -8.23 -6.86
CA PHE A 254 -14.85 -7.28 -7.50
C PHE A 254 -14.18 -6.31 -6.51
N LEU A 255 -14.38 -6.46 -5.20
CA LEU A 255 -13.82 -5.57 -4.19
C LEU A 255 -12.80 -6.32 -3.32
N GLY A 256 -11.58 -5.81 -3.25
CA GLY A 256 -10.54 -6.28 -2.34
C GLY A 256 -10.23 -5.21 -1.29
N VAL A 257 -10.21 -5.60 -0.02
CA VAL A 257 -9.95 -4.69 1.10
C VAL A 257 -8.63 -5.09 1.75
N LEU A 258 -7.63 -4.22 1.70
CA LEU A 258 -6.23 -4.56 2.03
C LEU A 258 -5.77 -3.95 3.35
N LEU A 259 -4.87 -4.64 4.04
CA LEU A 259 -4.22 -4.20 5.27
C LEU A 259 -2.90 -4.96 5.49
N PRO A 260 -2.00 -4.49 6.37
CA PRO A 260 -1.94 -3.17 6.97
C PRO A 260 -1.24 -2.16 6.02
N ARG A 261 -0.92 -0.97 6.53
CA ARG A 261 -0.17 0.04 5.77
C ARG A 261 1.32 -0.32 5.68
N VAL A 262 1.95 0.18 4.63
CA VAL A 262 3.39 -0.01 4.36
C VAL A 262 4.12 1.32 4.47
N LEU A 263 5.37 1.29 4.95
CA LEU A 263 6.17 2.49 5.09
C LEU A 263 6.39 3.14 3.73
N ALA A 264 6.09 4.43 3.63
CA ALA A 264 6.30 5.20 2.41
C ALA A 264 7.71 5.79 2.34
N ARG A 265 8.35 6.02 3.51
CA ARG A 265 9.68 6.60 3.65
C ARG A 265 10.27 6.27 5.01
N ALA A 266 11.54 5.88 5.05
CA ALA A 266 12.31 5.79 6.29
C ALA A 266 12.58 7.18 6.90
N PRO A 267 12.68 7.32 8.24
CA PRO A 267 13.03 8.58 8.88
C PRO A 267 14.32 9.19 8.32
N TRP A 268 14.39 10.52 8.20
CA TRP A 268 15.58 11.19 7.65
C TRP A 268 16.83 10.91 8.51
N PRO A 269 17.89 10.32 7.95
CA PRO A 269 19.12 10.06 8.68
C PRO A 269 20.00 11.32 8.75
N ASP A 270 20.83 11.39 9.79
CA ASP A 270 21.95 12.32 9.84
C ASP A 270 23.23 11.62 9.38
N ASP A 271 23.35 11.44 8.06
CA ASP A 271 24.46 10.75 7.39
C ASP A 271 25.42 11.70 6.64
N GLY A 272 25.13 13.01 6.68
CA GLY A 272 25.94 14.04 6.01
C GLY A 272 25.78 14.08 4.48
N THR A 273 24.84 13.33 3.90
CA THR A 273 24.58 13.31 2.45
C THR A 273 23.87 14.57 1.96
N ARG A 274 23.34 15.38 2.88
CA ARG A 274 22.55 16.57 2.54
C ARG A 274 23.43 17.67 1.93
N PRO A 275 23.04 18.24 0.77
CA PRO A 275 23.83 19.28 0.10
C PRO A 275 23.86 20.61 0.87
N ASP A 276 22.85 20.85 1.71
CA ASP A 276 22.70 22.06 2.52
C ASP A 276 23.55 22.05 3.81
N ARG A 277 24.26 20.95 4.11
CA ARG A 277 25.09 20.72 5.31
C ARG A 277 24.33 20.81 6.65
N PHE A 278 23.01 21.00 6.62
CA PHE A 278 22.18 21.03 7.81
C PHE A 278 22.15 19.62 8.44
N ARG A 279 22.55 19.52 9.71
CA ARG A 279 22.56 18.23 10.44
C ARG A 279 21.17 17.95 10.99
N TYR A 280 20.42 17.13 10.26
CA TYR A 280 19.05 16.76 10.63
C TYR A 280 18.92 15.26 10.80
N ARG A 281 18.39 14.87 11.96
CA ARG A 281 17.92 13.52 12.23
C ARG A 281 16.46 13.61 12.63
N GLU A 282 15.58 13.02 11.83
CA GLU A 282 14.15 13.01 12.14
C GLU A 282 13.89 12.18 13.40
N HIS A 283 13.19 12.77 14.37
CA HIS A 283 12.79 12.06 15.58
C HIS A 283 11.43 11.38 15.40
N ALA A 284 11.42 10.14 14.92
CA ALA A 284 10.20 9.34 14.72
C ALA A 284 10.20 8.07 15.60
N PRO A 285 10.01 8.19 16.94
CA PRO A 285 10.06 7.05 17.84
C PRO A 285 8.90 6.08 17.59
N ASP A 286 7.69 6.62 17.38
CA ASP A 286 6.45 5.84 17.32
C ASP A 286 5.96 5.62 15.90
N ALA A 287 5.11 4.60 15.71
CA ALA A 287 4.49 4.32 14.41
C ALA A 287 3.67 5.51 13.90
N GLU A 288 3.06 6.31 14.79
CA GLU A 288 2.29 7.48 14.39
C GLU A 288 3.16 8.55 13.72
N ALA A 289 4.42 8.70 14.11
CA ALA A 289 5.34 9.67 13.53
C ALA A 289 5.81 9.29 12.12
N ARG A 290 5.69 8.01 11.75
CA ARG A 290 6.09 7.49 10.44
C ARG A 290 5.12 7.89 9.34
N VAL A 291 5.64 7.89 8.10
CA VAL A 291 4.86 8.18 6.90
C VAL A 291 4.42 6.86 6.28
N TRP A 292 3.13 6.59 6.36
CA TRP A 292 2.52 5.36 5.84
C TRP A 292 1.84 5.59 4.49
N SER A 293 1.91 4.58 3.63
CA SER A 293 1.15 4.50 2.38
C SER A 293 0.23 3.28 2.41
N THR A 294 -0.83 3.32 1.60
CA THR A 294 -1.81 2.25 1.58
C THR A 294 -1.24 1.03 0.83
N PRO A 295 -1.59 -0.21 1.25
CA PRO A 295 -1.11 -1.42 0.60
C PRO A 295 -1.67 -1.63 -0.82
N VAL A 296 -2.59 -0.78 -1.28
CA VAL A 296 -3.16 -0.87 -2.63
C VAL A 296 -2.08 -0.68 -3.70
N HIS A 297 -1.08 0.18 -3.43
CA HIS A 297 0.06 0.40 -4.32
C HIS A 297 0.94 -0.85 -4.41
N ALA A 298 1.20 -1.50 -3.27
CA ALA A 298 1.96 -2.75 -3.22
C ALA A 298 1.28 -3.86 -4.04
N PHE A 299 -0.03 -4.05 -3.88
CA PHE A 299 -0.77 -5.02 -4.68
C PHE A 299 -0.79 -4.66 -6.17
N ALA A 300 -0.97 -3.38 -6.50
CA ALA A 300 -0.94 -2.93 -7.88
C ALA A 300 0.41 -3.23 -8.56
N ALA A 301 1.53 -3.04 -7.86
CA ALA A 301 2.86 -3.39 -8.35
C ALA A 301 2.99 -4.90 -8.62
N VAL A 302 2.47 -5.74 -7.73
CA VAL A 302 2.40 -7.20 -7.91
C VAL A 302 1.57 -7.58 -9.15
N ALA A 303 0.38 -7.01 -9.30
CA ALA A 303 -0.48 -7.25 -10.46
C ALA A 303 0.16 -6.78 -11.78
N MET A 304 0.83 -5.61 -11.76
CA MET A 304 1.58 -5.08 -12.89
C MET A 304 2.74 -5.98 -13.28
N ARG A 305 3.51 -6.47 -12.31
CA ARG A 305 4.60 -7.42 -12.54
C ARG A 305 4.09 -8.72 -13.15
N ALA A 306 3.03 -9.31 -12.58
CA ALA A 306 2.40 -10.52 -13.10
C ALA A 306 1.96 -10.32 -14.56
N PHE A 307 1.28 -9.20 -14.83
CA PHE A 307 0.83 -8.85 -16.17
C PHE A 307 2.00 -8.63 -17.15
N ALA A 308 3.05 -7.92 -16.75
CA ALA A 308 4.22 -7.69 -17.59
C ALA A 308 4.94 -8.98 -17.98
N ARG A 309 5.02 -9.95 -17.06
CA ARG A 309 5.72 -11.23 -17.27
C ARG A 309 4.90 -12.24 -18.05
N PHE A 310 3.61 -12.36 -17.76
CA PHE A 310 2.77 -13.45 -18.26
C PHE A 310 1.66 -13.01 -19.20
N GLY A 311 1.41 -11.70 -19.31
CA GLY A 311 0.26 -11.17 -20.02
C GLY A 311 -1.06 -11.35 -19.26
N TRP A 312 -1.02 -11.85 -18.02
CA TRP A 312 -2.17 -12.09 -17.16
C TRP A 312 -1.83 -11.76 -15.70
N PRO A 313 -2.75 -11.15 -14.94
CA PRO A 313 -2.59 -10.88 -13.51
C PRO A 313 -2.94 -12.10 -12.65
N ALA A 314 -2.45 -13.30 -13.03
CA ALA A 314 -2.78 -14.56 -12.35
C ALA A 314 -1.83 -14.86 -11.16
N ASP A 315 -0.56 -14.48 -11.29
CA ASP A 315 0.51 -14.74 -10.32
C ASP A 315 0.65 -13.58 -9.33
N VAL A 316 -0.36 -13.40 -8.47
CA VAL A 316 -0.44 -12.26 -7.53
C VAL A 316 -0.48 -12.66 -6.06
N ARG A 317 -0.26 -13.94 -5.77
CA ARG A 317 -0.33 -14.52 -4.42
C ARG A 317 0.75 -15.56 -4.16
N GLY A 318 0.98 -15.87 -2.89
CA GLY A 318 2.00 -16.80 -2.42
C GLY A 318 3.39 -16.16 -2.37
N ALA A 319 4.27 -16.71 -1.53
CA ALA A 319 5.64 -16.23 -1.38
C ALA A 319 6.62 -17.17 -2.10
N GLN A 320 6.94 -16.88 -3.37
CA GLN A 320 8.00 -17.57 -4.09
C GLN A 320 9.25 -16.69 -4.09
N LEU A 321 10.15 -16.99 -3.15
CA LEU A 321 11.43 -16.31 -3.01
C LEU A 321 12.44 -16.92 -3.99
N GLY A 322 12.98 -16.08 -4.87
CA GLY A 322 14.02 -16.42 -5.84
C GLY A 322 14.83 -15.19 -6.21
N GLU A 323 15.69 -15.28 -7.23
CA GLU A 323 16.45 -14.13 -7.74
C GLU A 323 15.55 -12.97 -8.20
N GLN A 324 14.32 -13.30 -8.62
CA GLN A 324 13.29 -12.34 -8.96
C GLN A 324 12.04 -12.64 -8.14
N ALA A 325 11.44 -11.62 -7.52
CA ALA A 325 10.18 -11.76 -6.80
C ALA A 325 9.09 -12.33 -7.72
N MET A 326 8.37 -13.36 -7.26
CA MET A 326 7.27 -14.03 -7.95
C MET A 326 6.05 -14.15 -7.04
N GLY A 327 4.88 -14.43 -7.61
CA GLY A 327 3.64 -14.52 -6.84
C GLY A 327 3.26 -13.20 -6.17
N GLY A 328 2.85 -13.29 -4.92
CA GLY A 328 2.40 -12.18 -4.07
C GLY A 328 3.51 -11.36 -3.43
N VAL A 329 4.78 -11.69 -3.68
CA VAL A 329 5.92 -11.01 -3.03
C VAL A 329 5.99 -9.55 -3.43
N VAL A 330 6.17 -8.66 -2.46
CA VAL A 330 6.40 -7.23 -2.63
C VAL A 330 7.85 -6.95 -2.23
N ASP A 331 8.66 -6.65 -3.23
CA ASP A 331 10.07 -6.29 -3.09
C ASP A 331 10.26 -4.76 -3.13
N MET A 332 11.50 -4.30 -2.90
CA MET A 332 11.89 -2.89 -3.01
C MET A 332 11.06 -1.94 -2.14
N LEU A 333 10.55 -2.43 -1.00
CA LEU A 333 9.90 -1.58 0.00
C LEU A 333 10.95 -0.67 0.68
N PRO A 334 10.58 0.57 1.08
CA PRO A 334 11.49 1.47 1.79
C PRO A 334 12.00 0.85 3.10
N ASP A 335 13.31 0.65 3.23
CA ASP A 335 13.86 -0.03 4.40
C ASP A 335 14.09 0.90 5.60
N GLU A 336 13.75 0.43 6.79
CA GLU A 336 14.09 1.08 8.06
C GLU A 336 14.80 0.05 8.95
N ARG A 337 15.96 0.41 9.50
CA ARG A 337 16.65 -0.40 10.51
C ARG A 337 16.35 0.12 11.88
N PHE A 338 15.81 -0.74 12.74
CA PHE A 338 15.60 -0.43 14.14
C PHE A 338 16.88 -0.67 14.94
N PRO A 339 17.14 0.09 16.02
CA PRO A 339 18.27 -0.19 16.92
C PRO A 339 18.25 -1.59 17.53
N SER A 340 17.08 -2.23 17.60
CA SER A 340 16.90 -3.61 18.08
C SER A 340 17.17 -4.68 17.01
N ASP A 341 17.37 -4.29 15.75
CA ASP A 341 17.61 -5.25 14.69
C ASP A 341 19.03 -5.83 14.79
N PRO A 342 19.17 -7.15 14.64
CA PRO A 342 20.49 -7.80 14.71
C PRO A 342 21.41 -7.30 13.59
N GLU A 343 22.66 -7.00 13.95
CA GLU A 343 23.69 -6.62 12.99
C GLU A 343 23.92 -7.71 11.94
N GLY A 344 24.14 -7.30 10.69
CA GLY A 344 24.41 -8.21 9.56
C GLY A 344 23.20 -8.95 9.00
N ARG A 345 22.02 -8.88 9.62
CA ARG A 345 20.78 -9.38 9.02
C ARG A 345 20.09 -8.31 8.17
N PRO A 346 19.32 -8.70 7.14
CA PRO A 346 18.43 -7.76 6.45
C PRO A 346 17.47 -7.08 7.43
N PRO A 347 17.05 -5.84 7.17
CA PRO A 347 16.00 -5.20 7.95
C PRO A 347 14.69 -5.98 7.80
N ARG A 348 13.81 -5.86 8.80
CA ARG A 348 12.47 -6.43 8.73
C ARG A 348 11.62 -5.67 7.72
N ALA A 349 10.65 -6.34 7.10
CA ALA A 349 9.72 -5.67 6.20
C ALA A 349 9.03 -4.48 6.90
N PRO A 350 8.97 -3.30 6.26
CA PRO A 350 8.62 -2.03 6.90
C PRO A 350 7.10 -1.84 6.98
N MET A 351 6.45 -2.66 7.80
CA MET A 351 5.00 -2.75 7.93
C MET A 351 4.50 -2.22 9.26
N GLU A 352 3.28 -1.69 9.29
CA GLU A 352 2.71 -1.15 10.53
C GLU A 352 2.27 -2.24 11.51
N LEU A 353 1.93 -3.42 11.00
CA LEU A 353 1.50 -4.57 11.78
C LEU A 353 2.12 -5.84 11.21
N TYR A 354 2.70 -6.64 12.09
CA TYR A 354 3.15 -7.99 11.77
C TYR A 354 2.05 -8.96 12.15
N LEU A 355 1.57 -9.71 11.16
CA LEU A 355 0.53 -10.71 11.35
C LEU A 355 1.17 -12.07 11.58
N THR A 356 0.59 -12.85 12.50
CA THR A 356 0.87 -14.29 12.58
C THR A 356 0.10 -15.03 11.49
N ASP A 357 0.54 -16.25 11.13
CA ASP A 357 -0.17 -17.10 10.16
C ASP A 357 -1.65 -17.31 10.53
N GLU A 358 -1.94 -17.43 11.83
CA GLU A 358 -3.32 -17.58 12.30
C GLU A 358 -4.14 -16.30 12.11
N GLN A 359 -3.57 -15.12 12.37
CA GLN A 359 -4.23 -13.85 12.08
C GLN A 359 -4.40 -13.61 10.59
N GLU A 360 -3.42 -13.98 9.76
CA GLU A 360 -3.55 -13.95 8.30
C GLU A 360 -4.76 -14.78 7.86
N ARG A 361 -4.86 -16.03 8.35
CA ARG A 361 -5.96 -16.95 8.05
C ARG A 361 -7.31 -16.36 8.48
N GLN A 362 -7.42 -15.85 9.70
CA GLN A 362 -8.64 -15.23 10.23
C GLN A 362 -9.11 -14.02 9.40
N LEU A 363 -8.18 -13.12 9.04
CA LEU A 363 -8.47 -11.96 8.20
C LEU A 363 -8.89 -12.37 6.79
N SER A 364 -8.24 -13.40 6.23
CA SER A 364 -8.57 -13.94 4.91
C SER A 364 -9.97 -14.57 4.88
N GLU A 365 -10.31 -15.37 5.90
CA GLU A 365 -11.66 -15.93 6.08
C GLU A 365 -12.73 -14.85 6.29
N ALA A 366 -12.32 -13.70 6.80
CA ALA A 366 -13.18 -12.52 6.93
C ALA A 366 -13.29 -11.68 5.65
N GLY A 367 -12.68 -12.08 4.54
CA GLY A 367 -12.75 -11.38 3.25
C GLY A 367 -11.86 -10.15 3.16
N LEU A 368 -10.78 -10.09 3.95
CA LEU A 368 -9.76 -9.06 3.89
C LEU A 368 -8.47 -9.64 3.28
N ILE A 369 -7.69 -8.81 2.59
CA ILE A 369 -6.43 -9.19 1.94
C ILE A 369 -5.27 -8.72 2.83
N PRO A 370 -4.68 -9.61 3.64
CA PRO A 370 -3.51 -9.28 4.44
C PRO A 370 -2.25 -9.24 3.57
N LEU A 371 -1.47 -8.17 3.73
CA LEU A 371 -0.05 -8.16 3.40
C LEU A 371 0.71 -8.66 4.63
N VAL A 372 1.61 -9.60 4.45
CA VAL A 372 2.37 -10.23 5.55
C VAL A 372 3.86 -10.02 5.33
N ALA A 373 4.57 -9.61 6.38
CA ALA A 373 6.02 -9.51 6.35
C ALA A 373 6.67 -10.90 6.26
N LEU A 374 7.68 -11.07 5.41
CA LEU A 374 8.43 -12.32 5.36
C LEU A 374 9.48 -12.32 6.49
N ASP A 375 9.51 -13.39 7.28
CA ASP A 375 10.40 -13.45 8.44
C ASP A 375 11.88 -13.41 8.02
N GLY A 376 12.66 -12.58 8.71
CA GLY A 376 14.08 -12.36 8.43
C GLY A 376 14.39 -11.66 7.09
N LEU A 377 13.38 -11.12 6.41
CA LEU A 377 13.49 -10.52 5.09
C LEU A 377 12.87 -9.11 5.03
N PRO A 378 13.37 -8.22 4.16
CA PRO A 378 12.78 -6.90 3.94
C PRO A 378 11.52 -6.93 3.08
N GLU A 379 11.27 -8.03 2.38
CA GLU A 379 10.09 -8.22 1.54
C GLU A 379 8.84 -8.57 2.35
N ALA A 380 7.69 -8.23 1.78
CA ALA A 380 6.38 -8.70 2.25
C ALA A 380 5.73 -9.58 1.18
N SER A 381 4.61 -10.24 1.49
CA SER A 381 3.87 -11.04 0.50
C SER A 381 2.38 -11.06 0.79
N PHE A 382 1.59 -11.11 -0.29
CA PHE A 382 0.20 -11.49 -0.23
C PHE A 382 0.10 -13.02 -0.29
N GLY A 383 -0.09 -13.67 0.85
CA GLY A 383 -0.27 -15.13 0.90
C GLY A 383 -1.59 -15.54 0.25
N THR A 384 -2.68 -14.94 0.72
CA THR A 384 -4.04 -15.13 0.20
C THR A 384 -4.66 -13.81 -0.26
N VAL A 385 -5.56 -13.90 -1.24
CA VAL A 385 -6.17 -12.72 -1.90
C VAL A 385 -7.68 -12.90 -2.07
N PRO A 386 -8.45 -13.01 -0.97
CA PRO A 386 -9.91 -13.08 -1.06
C PRO A 386 -10.50 -11.74 -1.50
N SER A 387 -11.65 -11.80 -2.15
CA SER A 387 -12.52 -10.63 -2.29
C SER A 387 -13.31 -10.40 -0.99
N LEU A 388 -13.97 -9.24 -0.88
CA LEU A 388 -14.85 -8.94 0.23
C LEU A 388 -16.08 -9.87 0.28
N HIS A 389 -16.41 -10.51 -0.86
CA HIS A 389 -17.57 -11.39 -0.97
C HIS A 389 -17.45 -12.62 -0.08
N ARG A 390 -18.46 -12.83 0.75
CA ARG A 390 -18.60 -14.03 1.57
C ARG A 390 -19.76 -14.88 1.02
N PRO A 391 -19.47 -15.94 0.26
CA PRO A 391 -20.51 -16.73 -0.38
C PRO A 391 -21.39 -17.44 0.67
N LEU A 392 -22.68 -17.58 0.36
CA LEU A 392 -23.61 -18.39 1.14
C LEU A 392 -23.21 -19.87 1.03
N ARG A 393 -23.17 -20.60 2.14
CA ARG A 393 -22.88 -22.04 2.11
C ARG A 393 -23.89 -22.76 1.20
N MET A 394 -23.39 -23.42 0.16
CA MET A 394 -24.20 -24.25 -0.73
C MET A 394 -24.14 -25.72 -0.37
N THR A 395 -25.19 -26.45 -0.70
CA THR A 395 -25.24 -27.91 -0.58
C THR A 395 -24.58 -28.54 -1.81
N GLY A 396 -23.50 -29.31 -1.59
CA GLY A 396 -22.81 -30.07 -2.64
C GLY A 396 -21.41 -29.53 -2.93
N SER A 397 -20.48 -30.44 -3.22
CA SER A 397 -19.05 -30.12 -3.35
C SER A 397 -18.72 -29.23 -4.56
N ALA A 398 -19.36 -29.44 -5.71
CA ALA A 398 -19.08 -28.66 -6.92
C ALA A 398 -19.61 -27.21 -6.87
N PRO A 399 -20.87 -26.94 -6.46
CA PRO A 399 -21.35 -25.57 -6.27
C PRO A 399 -20.54 -24.79 -5.23
N GLU A 400 -20.17 -25.44 -4.12
CA GLU A 400 -19.35 -24.82 -3.09
C GLU A 400 -17.95 -24.46 -3.60
N ALA A 401 -17.30 -25.35 -4.37
CA ALA A 401 -16.00 -25.06 -4.99
C ALA A 401 -16.07 -23.86 -5.96
N ASN A 402 -17.13 -23.78 -6.78
CA ASN A 402 -17.32 -22.67 -7.72
C ASN A 402 -17.53 -21.32 -7.02
N GLN A 403 -18.28 -21.32 -5.92
CA GLN A 403 -18.48 -20.12 -5.12
C GLN A 403 -17.20 -19.66 -4.43
N ARG A 404 -16.42 -20.59 -3.88
CA ARG A 404 -15.11 -20.28 -3.29
C ARG A 404 -14.18 -19.65 -4.32
N LEU A 405 -14.10 -20.23 -5.52
CA LEU A 405 -13.31 -19.67 -6.62
C LEU A 405 -13.79 -18.27 -7.02
N SER A 406 -15.10 -18.05 -7.07
CA SER A 406 -15.69 -16.73 -7.39
C SER A 406 -15.45 -15.69 -6.30
N ALA A 407 -15.13 -16.11 -5.08
CA ALA A 407 -14.76 -15.24 -3.98
C ALA A 407 -13.26 -14.92 -3.94
N GLN A 408 -12.44 -15.49 -4.81
CA GLN A 408 -11.02 -15.19 -4.91
C GLN A 408 -10.77 -13.99 -5.83
N PHE A 409 -10.06 -12.97 -5.32
CA PHE A 409 -9.84 -11.73 -6.04
C PHE A 409 -8.92 -11.91 -7.26
N ASN A 410 -7.90 -12.77 -7.18
CA ASN A 410 -7.03 -13.12 -8.33
C ASN A 410 -7.80 -13.78 -9.47
N ALA A 411 -8.78 -14.65 -9.17
CA ALA A 411 -9.65 -15.23 -10.18
C ALA A 411 -10.46 -14.11 -10.87
N MET A 412 -10.96 -13.15 -10.11
CA MET A 412 -11.71 -12.01 -10.65
C MET A 412 -10.85 -11.07 -11.51
N LEU A 413 -9.57 -10.88 -11.22
CA LEU A 413 -8.63 -10.17 -12.10
C LEU A 413 -8.51 -10.84 -13.47
N CYS A 414 -8.36 -12.17 -13.50
CA CYS A 414 -8.27 -12.93 -14.74
C CYS A 414 -9.59 -12.92 -15.52
N VAL A 415 -10.72 -13.20 -14.86
CA VAL A 415 -12.06 -13.18 -15.47
C VAL A 415 -12.37 -11.82 -16.07
N SER A 416 -12.03 -10.74 -15.37
CA SER A 416 -12.22 -9.37 -15.83
C SER A 416 -11.49 -9.09 -17.14
N ARG A 417 -10.24 -9.54 -17.24
CA ARG A 417 -9.45 -9.42 -18.47
C ARG A 417 -10.02 -10.25 -19.62
N PHE A 418 -10.52 -11.45 -19.37
CA PHE A 418 -11.25 -12.23 -20.38
C PHE A 418 -12.48 -11.45 -20.87
N ALA A 419 -13.28 -10.91 -19.94
CA ALA A 419 -14.47 -10.12 -20.28
C ALA A 419 -14.14 -8.89 -21.12
N HIS A 420 -13.04 -8.17 -20.83
CA HIS A 420 -12.54 -7.08 -21.66
C HIS A 420 -12.23 -7.54 -23.08
N CYS A 421 -11.40 -8.57 -23.23
CA CYS A 421 -11.02 -9.09 -24.56
C CYS A 421 -12.25 -9.57 -25.36
N ILE A 422 -13.16 -10.31 -24.72
CA ILE A 422 -14.39 -10.80 -25.35
C ILE A 422 -15.30 -9.63 -25.76
N LYS A 423 -15.39 -8.57 -24.95
CA LYS A 423 -16.15 -7.37 -25.30
C LYS A 423 -15.58 -6.70 -26.54
N LEU A 424 -14.25 -6.55 -26.63
CA LEU A 424 -13.60 -5.99 -27.81
C LEU A 424 -13.83 -6.87 -29.05
N MET A 425 -13.60 -8.19 -28.96
CA MET A 425 -13.84 -9.13 -30.05
C MET A 425 -15.31 -9.13 -30.49
N GLY A 426 -16.23 -9.07 -29.53
CA GLY A 426 -17.67 -8.98 -29.77
C GLY A 426 -18.04 -7.74 -30.58
N ARG A 427 -17.45 -6.58 -30.26
CA ARG A 427 -17.63 -5.34 -31.01
C ARG A 427 -17.12 -5.45 -32.45
N ASP A 428 -15.96 -6.07 -32.65
CA ASP A 428 -15.40 -6.28 -33.99
C ASP A 428 -16.27 -7.22 -34.86
N MET A 429 -17.11 -8.05 -34.23
CA MET A 429 -18.06 -8.92 -34.93
C MET A 429 -19.39 -8.25 -35.25
N VAL A 430 -19.71 -7.09 -34.66
CA VAL A 430 -20.98 -6.39 -34.92
C VAL A 430 -20.99 -5.89 -36.38
N GLY A 431 -22.07 -6.23 -37.11
CA GLY A 431 -22.23 -5.87 -38.51
C GLY A 431 -21.59 -6.86 -39.49
N VAL A 432 -20.84 -7.85 -39.00
CA VAL A 432 -20.39 -8.99 -39.81
C VAL A 432 -21.49 -10.06 -39.81
N PHE A 433 -21.79 -10.64 -40.97
CA PHE A 433 -22.78 -11.70 -41.12
C PHE A 433 -22.29 -13.03 -40.52
N ASN A 434 -22.25 -13.12 -39.18
CA ASN A 434 -21.91 -14.35 -38.48
C ASN A 434 -23.17 -15.05 -37.96
N ASN A 435 -23.24 -16.37 -38.11
CA ASN A 435 -24.23 -17.19 -37.38
C ASN A 435 -23.73 -17.56 -35.97
N ALA A 436 -24.62 -18.10 -35.13
CA ALA A 436 -24.27 -18.48 -33.75
C ALA A 436 -23.07 -19.43 -33.67
N ASN A 437 -22.99 -20.42 -34.57
CA ASN A 437 -21.90 -21.41 -34.59
C ASN A 437 -20.56 -20.76 -34.96
N GLU A 438 -20.55 -19.79 -35.88
CA GLU A 438 -19.33 -19.05 -36.26
C GLU A 438 -18.80 -18.19 -35.10
N ILE A 439 -19.69 -17.53 -34.36
CA ILE A 439 -19.33 -16.76 -33.16
C ILE A 439 -18.78 -17.71 -32.09
N GLU A 440 -19.45 -18.84 -31.84
CA GLU A 440 -19.03 -19.85 -30.88
C GLU A 440 -17.63 -20.40 -31.21
N MET A 441 -17.43 -20.86 -32.44
CA MET A 441 -16.13 -21.39 -32.90
C MET A 441 -15.00 -20.37 -32.80
N ARG A 442 -15.28 -19.09 -33.11
CA ARG A 442 -14.27 -18.03 -33.03
C ARG A 442 -13.87 -17.74 -31.59
N LEU A 443 -14.84 -17.62 -30.68
CA LEU A 443 -14.58 -17.38 -29.27
C LEU A 443 -13.90 -18.57 -28.61
N GLN A 444 -14.36 -19.80 -28.91
CA GLN A 444 -13.76 -21.04 -28.41
C GLN A 444 -12.29 -21.15 -28.84
N ARG A 445 -11.99 -20.98 -30.14
CA ARG A 445 -10.61 -21.04 -30.67
C ARG A 445 -9.69 -20.02 -30.01
N TRP A 446 -10.21 -18.84 -29.66
CA TRP A 446 -9.43 -17.83 -28.94
C TRP A 446 -9.16 -18.24 -27.49
N LEU A 447 -10.17 -18.77 -26.77
CA LEU A 447 -10.01 -19.26 -25.40
C LEU A 447 -9.07 -20.47 -25.32
N ASP A 448 -9.11 -21.37 -26.31
CA ASP A 448 -8.25 -22.55 -26.37
C ASP A 448 -6.76 -22.16 -26.34
N GLY A 449 -6.41 -21.01 -26.93
CA GLY A 449 -5.04 -20.45 -26.90
C GLY A 449 -4.55 -20.02 -25.51
N PHE A 450 -5.43 -19.96 -24.51
CA PHE A 450 -5.11 -19.65 -23.11
C PHE A 450 -5.43 -20.80 -22.15
N SER A 451 -5.80 -21.96 -22.70
CA SER A 451 -6.11 -23.17 -21.92
C SER A 451 -4.97 -24.19 -21.99
N ASN A 452 -4.56 -24.76 -20.86
CA ASN A 452 -3.54 -25.81 -20.84
C ASN A 452 -3.72 -26.75 -19.65
N THR A 453 -4.15 -27.99 -19.88
CA THR A 453 -4.38 -28.96 -18.80
C THR A 453 -3.10 -29.40 -18.08
N LEU A 454 -1.96 -29.38 -18.77
CA LEU A 454 -0.66 -29.79 -18.23
C LEU A 454 0.03 -28.68 -17.42
N ALA A 455 -0.50 -27.46 -17.44
CA ALA A 455 0.11 -26.33 -16.75
C ALA A 455 -0.03 -26.37 -15.22
N SER A 456 -0.83 -27.28 -14.68
CA SER A 456 -1.11 -27.35 -13.23
C SER A 456 0.14 -27.64 -12.38
N ASP A 457 1.17 -28.25 -12.97
CA ASP A 457 2.41 -28.63 -12.26
C ASP A 457 3.54 -27.58 -12.39
N ASP A 458 3.36 -26.57 -13.25
CA ASP A 458 4.33 -25.48 -13.46
C ASP A 458 3.65 -24.11 -13.21
N PRO A 459 3.95 -23.44 -12.09
CA PRO A 459 3.37 -22.14 -11.76
C PRO A 459 3.58 -21.08 -12.84
N GLY A 460 4.74 -21.07 -13.50
CA GLY A 460 5.03 -20.12 -14.58
C GLY A 460 4.21 -20.39 -15.83
N LEU A 461 3.96 -21.67 -16.14
CA LEU A 461 3.09 -22.07 -17.24
C LEU A 461 1.61 -21.78 -16.92
N ALA A 462 1.16 -22.08 -15.71
CA ALA A 462 -0.20 -21.77 -15.24
C ALA A 462 -0.48 -20.27 -15.24
N ALA A 463 0.53 -19.43 -14.96
CA ALA A 463 0.38 -17.98 -15.03
C ALA A 463 0.24 -17.47 -16.47
N ARG A 464 0.90 -18.12 -17.45
CA ARG A 464 0.78 -17.78 -18.90
C ARG A 464 -0.51 -18.29 -19.52
N TYR A 465 -0.96 -19.46 -19.09
CA TYR A 465 -2.20 -20.11 -19.52
C TYR A 465 -3.15 -20.19 -18.32
N PRO A 466 -3.86 -19.11 -17.98
CA PRO A 466 -4.61 -19.01 -16.73
C PRO A 466 -5.80 -19.99 -16.64
N LEU A 467 -6.19 -20.61 -17.76
CA LEU A 467 -7.32 -21.54 -17.83
C LEU A 467 -6.82 -22.98 -17.94
N ARG A 468 -7.46 -23.88 -17.21
CA ARG A 468 -7.34 -25.32 -17.42
C ARG A 468 -8.25 -25.78 -18.56
N GLU A 469 -9.47 -25.25 -18.59
CA GLU A 469 -10.49 -25.55 -19.58
C GLU A 469 -11.40 -24.33 -19.78
N ALA A 470 -11.93 -24.17 -20.99
CA ALA A 470 -12.91 -23.15 -21.31
C ALA A 470 -13.96 -23.70 -22.28
N ARG A 471 -15.21 -23.28 -22.10
CA ARG A 471 -16.31 -23.66 -23.00
C ARG A 471 -17.20 -22.46 -23.29
N VAL A 472 -17.53 -22.28 -24.56
CA VAL A 472 -18.45 -21.24 -25.04
C VAL A 472 -19.71 -21.90 -25.56
N GLU A 473 -20.87 -21.34 -25.20
CA GLU A 473 -22.15 -21.64 -25.84
C GLU A 473 -22.78 -20.35 -26.35
N VAL A 474 -23.11 -20.32 -27.64
CA VAL A 474 -23.79 -19.19 -28.28
C VAL A 474 -25.14 -19.62 -28.80
N ARG A 475 -26.20 -18.91 -28.41
CA ARG A 475 -27.56 -19.16 -28.88
C ARG A 475 -28.22 -17.88 -29.33
N GLU A 476 -28.90 -17.93 -30.46
CA GLU A 476 -29.72 -16.81 -30.90
C GLU A 476 -30.89 -16.60 -29.95
N ARG A 477 -31.17 -15.34 -29.60
CA ARG A 477 -32.26 -15.01 -28.69
C ARG A 477 -33.61 -15.16 -29.43
N PRO A 478 -34.55 -15.95 -28.88
CA PRO A 478 -35.85 -16.12 -29.49
C PRO A 478 -36.55 -14.77 -29.72
N GLY A 479 -37.02 -14.54 -30.94
CA GLY A 479 -37.72 -13.30 -31.31
C GLY A 479 -36.83 -12.09 -31.60
N GLN A 480 -35.50 -12.22 -31.58
CA GLN A 480 -34.57 -11.14 -31.89
C GLN A 480 -33.48 -11.62 -32.88
N PRO A 481 -33.77 -11.65 -34.19
CA PRO A 481 -32.80 -12.09 -35.19
C PRO A 481 -31.50 -11.29 -35.14
N GLY A 482 -30.36 -11.98 -35.16
CA GLY A 482 -29.03 -11.36 -35.08
C GLY A 482 -28.61 -10.92 -33.66
N VAL A 483 -29.43 -11.18 -32.64
CA VAL A 483 -29.05 -10.99 -31.23
C VAL A 483 -28.71 -12.34 -30.62
N TYR A 484 -27.46 -12.50 -30.18
CA TYR A 484 -26.98 -13.75 -29.61
C TYR A 484 -26.76 -13.61 -28.10
N GLY A 485 -27.22 -14.60 -27.34
CA GLY A 485 -26.78 -14.85 -25.97
C GLY A 485 -25.52 -15.70 -25.99
N CYS A 486 -24.53 -15.33 -25.18
CA CYS A 486 -23.30 -16.09 -25.02
C CYS A 486 -23.11 -16.45 -23.54
N VAL A 487 -22.87 -17.72 -23.27
CA VAL A 487 -22.52 -18.23 -21.94
C VAL A 487 -21.11 -18.80 -22.04
N ILE A 488 -20.21 -18.33 -21.19
CA ILE A 488 -18.81 -18.74 -21.19
C ILE A 488 -18.48 -19.34 -19.83
N HIS A 489 -18.06 -20.60 -19.85
CA HIS A 489 -17.57 -21.31 -18.70
C HIS A 489 -16.05 -21.25 -18.70
N LEU A 490 -15.46 -20.61 -17.69
CA LEU A 490 -14.02 -20.50 -17.52
C LEU A 490 -13.62 -21.34 -16.30
N GLN A 491 -12.74 -22.32 -16.49
CA GLN A 491 -12.15 -23.08 -15.41
C GLN A 491 -10.68 -22.69 -15.26
N PRO A 492 -10.32 -21.87 -14.25
CA PRO A 492 -8.94 -21.53 -13.98
C PRO A 492 -8.18 -22.70 -13.34
N HIS A 493 -6.85 -22.58 -13.29
CA HIS A 493 -6.01 -23.47 -12.48
C HIS A 493 -6.29 -23.28 -10.98
N TYR A 494 -6.36 -24.39 -10.24
CA TYR A 494 -6.43 -24.34 -8.79
C TYR A 494 -5.06 -23.94 -8.24
N GLN A 495 -5.05 -22.93 -7.38
CA GLN A 495 -3.88 -22.58 -6.58
C GLN A 495 -4.10 -23.07 -5.15
N LEU A 496 -3.04 -23.57 -4.50
CA LEU A 496 -3.13 -24.14 -3.16
C LEU A 496 -3.33 -23.03 -2.13
N ASP A 497 -4.50 -23.02 -1.47
CA ASP A 497 -4.90 -22.03 -0.47
C ASP A 497 -4.35 -22.31 0.94
N GLU A 498 -4.37 -23.57 1.38
CA GLU A 498 -4.01 -23.95 2.74
C GLU A 498 -3.39 -25.36 2.75
N VAL A 499 -2.35 -25.57 3.56
CA VAL A 499 -1.77 -26.90 3.83
C VAL A 499 -2.07 -27.29 5.28
N GLY A 500 -3.12 -28.07 5.50
CA GLY A 500 -3.39 -28.69 6.79
C GLY A 500 -2.74 -30.07 6.89
N ALA A 501 -1.70 -30.23 7.69
CA ALA A 501 -1.10 -31.54 7.98
C ALA A 501 -1.59 -32.09 9.33
N ALA A 502 -2.43 -33.12 9.30
CA ALA A 502 -2.83 -33.85 10.51
C ALA A 502 -1.97 -35.12 10.66
N PHE A 503 -0.97 -35.08 11.55
CA PHE A 503 -0.17 -36.26 11.87
C PHE A 503 -0.93 -37.16 12.84
N ARG A 504 -1.35 -38.35 12.38
CA ARG A 504 -1.90 -39.39 13.23
C ARG A 504 -0.84 -40.47 13.47
N LEU A 505 -0.24 -40.50 14.66
CA LEU A 505 0.62 -41.60 15.07
C LEU A 505 -0.25 -42.82 15.39
N VAL A 506 -0.12 -43.89 14.61
CA VAL A 506 -0.75 -45.18 14.89
C VAL A 506 0.38 -46.15 15.27
N ALA A 507 0.34 -46.65 16.50
CA ALA A 507 1.24 -47.71 16.95
C ALA A 507 0.52 -49.06 16.80
N ASP A 508 0.82 -49.82 15.74
CA ASP A 508 0.42 -51.22 15.66
C ASP A 508 1.32 -52.06 16.58
N LEU A 509 0.87 -52.28 17.81
CA LEU A 509 1.39 -53.34 18.67
C LEU A 509 0.72 -54.65 18.27
N ALA A 510 1.34 -55.38 17.33
CA ALA A 510 0.97 -56.77 17.08
C ALA A 510 1.29 -57.60 18.33
N ALA A 511 0.27 -57.98 19.09
CA ALA A 511 0.42 -58.95 20.17
C ALA A 511 0.89 -60.30 19.60
N PRO A 512 1.92 -60.95 20.17
CA PRO A 512 2.34 -62.26 19.70
C PRO A 512 1.23 -63.28 20.00
N ARG A 513 0.75 -63.96 18.96
CA ARG A 513 -0.18 -65.10 19.07
C ARG A 513 0.44 -66.17 19.97
N ALA A 514 -0.16 -66.40 21.13
CA ALA A 514 0.11 -67.59 21.92
C ALA A 514 -0.31 -68.82 21.09
N GLY A 515 0.65 -69.71 20.84
CA GLY A 515 0.45 -70.94 20.09
C GLY A 515 -0.53 -71.88 20.79
N ALA A 516 -1.42 -72.48 19.99
CA ALA A 516 -2.19 -73.62 20.39
C ALA A 516 -1.26 -74.83 20.61
N ALA A 517 -1.34 -75.45 21.78
CA ALA A 517 -0.87 -76.81 22.01
C ALA A 517 -2.08 -77.64 22.48
N ALA A 518 -2.11 -78.87 21.96
CA ALA A 518 -3.21 -79.82 21.89
C ALA A 518 -3.76 -80.32 23.25
#